data_AF-A0A945U9E0-F1
#
_entry.id   AF-A0A945U9E0-F1
#
_cell.length_a   1.000
_cell.length_b   1.000
_cell.length_c   1.000
_cell.angle_alpha   90.00
_cell.angle_beta   90.00
_cell.angle_gamma   90.00
#
_symmetry.space_group_name_H-M   'P 1'
#
loop_
_entity.id
_entity.type
_entity.pdbx_description
1 polymer ?
#
loop_
_entity_poly.entity_id
_entity_poly.type
_entity_poly.pdbx_seq_one_letter_code
_entity_poly.pdbx_strand_id
1 'polypeptide(L)' 'MEDGKNLVVLTHGGAGSDPAHADGTAIAGQLCMMDLQTGVPIIDAACQAVATLEDDGRFNAGIGSHKRSDDSVQM' A
#
# COMPACT_ATOMS: atom_id res chain seq x y z
N MET A 1 -3.75 -32.07 1.48
CA MET A 1 -4.24 -30.69 1.65
C MET A 1 -3.11 -29.97 2.36
N GLU A 2 -2.37 -29.12 1.66
CA GLU A 2 -1.34 -28.30 2.32
C GLU A 2 -2.02 -27.51 3.44
N ASP A 3 -1.35 -27.46 4.59
CA ASP A 3 -1.74 -26.64 5.73
C ASP A 3 -1.77 -25.18 5.26
N GLY A 4 -2.97 -24.71 4.90
CA GLY A 4 -3.16 -23.41 4.26
C GLY A 4 -2.68 -22.33 5.21
N LYS A 5 -1.62 -21.62 4.85
CA LYS A 5 -1.13 -20.50 5.66
C LYS A 5 -2.26 -19.50 5.85
N ASN A 6 -2.62 -19.22 7.10
CA ASN A 6 -3.51 -18.12 7.43
C ASN A 6 -2.77 -16.81 7.19
N LEU A 7 -3.04 -16.17 6.06
CA LEU A 7 -2.44 -14.89 5.68
C LEU A 7 -3.35 -13.75 6.14
N VAL A 8 -2.73 -12.73 6.71
CA VAL A 8 -3.38 -11.46 7.06
C VAL A 8 -2.62 -10.36 6.34
N VAL A 9 -3.36 -9.53 5.62
CA VAL A 9 -2.82 -8.32 4.96
C VAL A 9 -3.34 -7.12 5.73
N LEU A 10 -2.43 -6.23 6.11
CA LEU A 10 -2.73 -4.96 6.76
C LEU A 10 -1.95 -3.85 6.04
N THR A 11 -2.66 -2.79 5.69
CA THR A 11 -2.13 -1.60 5.04
C THR A 11 -2.45 -0.37 5.88
N HIS A 12 -1.68 0.70 5.72
CA HIS A 12 -1.97 2.00 6.35
C HIS A 12 -1.63 3.15 5.42
N GLY A 13 -2.38 4.25 5.51
CA GLY A 13 -2.15 5.47 4.72
C GLY A 13 -1.29 6.51 5.43
N GLY A 14 -0.76 6.18 6.60
CA GLY A 14 0.00 7.09 7.48
C GLY A 14 -0.79 7.49 8.73
N ALA A 15 -0.07 7.86 9.79
CA ALA A 15 -0.67 8.37 11.01
C ALA A 15 -1.11 9.83 10.81
N GLY A 16 -2.36 10.14 11.14
CA GLY A 16 -2.92 11.49 10.94
C GLY A 16 -3.44 11.77 9.54
N SER A 17 -3.42 10.78 8.64
CA SER A 17 -4.04 10.89 7.31
C SER A 17 -5.56 11.07 7.41
N ASP A 18 -6.13 11.78 6.43
CA ASP A 18 -7.57 12.03 6.38
C ASP A 18 -8.35 10.69 6.32
N PRO A 19 -9.27 10.42 7.28
CA PRO A 19 -10.11 9.22 7.24
C PRO A 19 -10.92 9.05 5.95
N ALA A 20 -11.19 10.14 5.21
CA ALA A 20 -11.84 10.09 3.91
C ALA A 20 -11.01 9.34 2.84
N HIS A 21 -9.71 9.13 3.07
CA HIS A 21 -8.80 8.39 2.17
C HIS A 21 -8.62 6.92 2.59
N ALA A 22 -9.40 6.41 3.54
CA ALA A 22 -9.29 5.02 4.01
C ALA A 22 -9.52 3.99 2.89
N ASP A 23 -10.27 4.36 1.85
CA ASP A 23 -10.50 3.54 0.66
C ASP A 23 -9.20 3.14 -0.05
N GLY A 24 -8.21 4.05 -0.15
CA GLY A 24 -6.93 3.74 -0.78
C GLY A 24 -6.19 2.62 -0.05
N THR A 25 -6.24 2.62 1.29
CA THR A 25 -5.66 1.54 2.10
C THR A 25 -6.38 0.22 1.93
N ALA A 26 -7.72 0.25 1.85
CA ALA A 26 -8.52 -0.95 1.61
C ALA A 26 -8.23 -1.55 0.23
N ILE A 27 -8.15 -0.73 -0.82
CA ILE A 27 -7.82 -1.14 -2.18
C ILE A 27 -6.44 -1.81 -2.22
N ALA A 28 -5.41 -1.17 -1.65
CA ALA A 28 -4.06 -1.75 -1.60
C ALA A 28 -4.04 -3.11 -0.88
N GLY A 29 -4.76 -3.24 0.23
CA GLY A 29 -4.86 -4.49 0.97
C GLY A 29 -5.59 -5.59 0.18
N GLN A 30 -6.66 -5.23 -0.53
CA GLN A 30 -7.42 -6.15 -1.38
C GLN A 30 -6.58 -6.66 -2.56
N LEU A 31 -5.80 -5.79 -3.21
CA LEU A 31 -4.91 -6.17 -4.31
C LEU A 31 -3.81 -7.13 -3.84
N CYS A 32 -3.17 -6.86 -2.71
CA CYS A 32 -2.18 -7.78 -2.15
C CYS A 32 -2.79 -9.13 -1.76
N MET A 33 -4.00 -9.15 -1.18
CA MET A 33 -4.69 -10.42 -0.90
C MET A 33 -5.00 -11.20 -2.19
N MET A 34 -5.40 -10.51 -3.26
CA MET A 34 -5.63 -11.14 -4.57
C MET A 34 -4.34 -11.74 -5.15
N ASP A 35 -3.23 -11.00 -5.10
CA ASP A 35 -1.92 -11.49 -5.54
C ASP A 35 -1.51 -12.76 -4.76
N LEU A 36 -1.64 -12.74 -3.44
CA LEU A 36 -1.34 -13.90 -2.59
C LEU A 36 -2.21 -15.11 -2.93
N GLN A 37 -3.50 -14.90 -3.21
CA GLN A 37 -4.43 -15.97 -3.61
C GLN A 37 -4.10 -16.56 -4.99
N THR A 38 -3.46 -15.79 -5.87
CA THR A 38 -3.01 -16.27 -7.19
C THR A 38 -1.60 -16.87 -7.18
N GLY A 39 -0.95 -16.93 -6.02
CA GLY A 39 0.36 -17.56 -5.84
C GLY A 39 1.54 -16.63 -6.13
N VAL A 40 1.32 -15.32 -6.21
CA VAL A 40 2.42 -14.33 -6.29
C VAL A 40 3.29 -14.45 -5.03
N PRO A 41 4.63 -14.35 -5.14
CA PRO A 41 5.50 -14.36 -3.98
C PRO A 41 5.10 -13.29 -2.96
N ILE A 42 5.13 -13.63 -1.67
CA ILE A 42 4.65 -12.74 -0.59
C ILE A 42 5.29 -11.35 -0.64
N ILE A 43 6.60 -11.30 -0.92
CA ILE A 43 7.32 -10.03 -1.02
C ILE A 43 6.84 -9.19 -2.21
N ASP A 44 6.54 -9.82 -3.35
CA ASP A 44 6.08 -9.13 -4.55
C ASP A 44 4.65 -8.59 -4.35
N ALA A 45 3.76 -9.38 -3.74
CA ALA A 45 2.40 -8.94 -3.39
C ALA A 45 2.41 -7.77 -2.39
N ALA A 46 3.32 -7.79 -1.41
CA ALA A 46 3.51 -6.68 -0.48
C ALA A 46 4.02 -5.43 -1.20
N CYS A 47 5.00 -5.58 -2.11
CA CYS A 47 5.50 -4.47 -2.94
C CYS A 47 4.40 -3.88 -3.83
N GLN A 48 3.49 -4.69 -4.38
CA GLN A 48 2.35 -4.20 -5.18
C GLN A 48 1.37 -3.36 -4.35
N ALA A 49 1.09 -3.77 -3.10
CA ALA A 49 0.29 -2.93 -2.20
C ALA A 49 0.98 -1.60 -1.88
N VAL A 50 2.30 -1.60 -1.64
CA VAL A 50 3.07 -0.37 -1.41
C VAL A 50 3.04 0.53 -2.64
N ALA A 51 3.29 -0.01 -3.83
CA ALA A 51 3.23 0.75 -5.08
C ALA A 51 1.83 1.36 -5.30
N THR A 52 0.76 0.62 -4.99
CA THR A 52 -0.62 1.14 -5.05
C THR A 52 -0.82 2.34 -4.13
N LEU A 53 -0.24 2.32 -2.92
CA LEU A 53 -0.30 3.44 -1.98
C LEU A 53 0.58 4.62 -2.43
N GLU A 54 1.73 4.35 -3.02
CA GLU A 54 2.65 5.36 -3.56
C GLU A 54 2.09 6.07 -4.80
N ASP A 55 1.35 5.35 -5.64
CA ASP A 55 0.67 5.87 -6.82
C ASP A 55 -0.66 6.58 -6.48
N ASP A 56 -1.14 6.45 -5.25
CA ASP A 56 -2.26 7.23 -4.75
C ASP A 56 -1.75 8.57 -4.18
N GLY A 57 -1.87 9.62 -4.99
CA GLY A 57 -1.40 10.97 -4.66
C GLY A 57 -2.04 11.63 -3.44
N ARG A 58 -2.98 10.96 -2.77
CA ARG A 58 -3.56 11.41 -1.50
C ARG A 58 -2.68 11.10 -0.28
N PHE A 59 -1.71 10.19 -0.41
CA PHE A 59 -0.79 9.82 0.67
C PHE A 59 0.57 10.50 0.50
N ASN A 60 1.24 10.81 1.62
CA ASN A 60 2.59 11.39 1.61
C ASN A 60 3.65 10.31 1.36
N ALA A 61 3.58 9.69 0.18
CA ALA A 61 4.50 8.70 -0.36
C ALA A 61 4.40 8.74 -1.89
N GLY A 62 5.38 8.20 -2.59
CA GLY A 62 5.37 8.16 -4.06
C GLY A 62 5.07 9.50 -4.70
N ILE A 63 4.05 9.51 -5.56
CA ILE A 63 3.63 10.68 -6.33
C ILE A 63 3.00 11.79 -5.45
N GLY A 64 2.50 11.45 -4.26
CA GLY A 64 1.89 12.38 -3.31
C GLY A 64 2.86 12.96 -2.29
N SER A 65 4.15 12.64 -2.40
CA SER A 65 5.17 13.09 -1.46
C SER A 65 5.22 14.60 -1.31
N HIS A 66 5.23 15.05 -0.05
CA HIS A 66 5.36 16.45 0.30
C HIS A 66 6.75 16.96 -0.09
N LYS A 67 6.75 18.17 -0.63
CA LYS A 67 7.97 18.89 -0.92
C LYS A 67 8.65 19.31 0.37
N ARG A 68 9.98 19.33 0.33
CA ARG A 68 10.80 20.02 1.31
C ARG A 68 10.70 21.54 1.12
N SER A 69 11.31 22.29 2.03
CA SER A 69 11.32 23.76 1.97
C SER A 69 12.03 24.33 0.73
N ASP A 70 12.82 23.52 0.01
CA ASP A 70 13.50 23.87 -1.23
C ASP A 70 12.73 23.42 -2.49
N ASP A 71 11.45 23.09 -2.33
CA ASP A 71 10.56 22.54 -3.36
C ASP A 71 10.96 21.17 -3.94
N SER A 72 12.07 20.57 -3.47
CA SER A 72 12.46 19.23 -3.87
C SER A 72 11.60 18.16 -3.22
N VAL A 73 11.42 17.04 -3.92
CA VAL A 73 10.86 15.81 -3.37
C VAL A 73 11.99 14.80 -3.27
N GLN A 74 12.07 14.10 -2.14
CA GLN A 74 12.98 12.97 -1.96
C GLN A 74 12.27 11.91 -1.11
N MET A 75 12.38 10.66 -1.56
CA MET A 75 11.80 9.46 -0.97
C MET A 75 12.91 8.47 -0.67
#